data_AF-A0A8I0JYZ7-F1
#
_entry.id   AF-A0A8I0JYZ7-F1
#
_cell.length_a   1.000
_cell.length_b   1.000
_cell.length_c   1.000
_cell.angle_alpha   90.00
_cell.angle_beta   90.00
_cell.angle_gamma   90.00
#
_symmetry.space_group_name_H-M   'P 1'
#
loop_
_entity.id
_entity.type
_entity.pdbx_description
1 polymer ?
#
loop_
_entity_poly.entity_id
_entity_poly.type
_entity_poly.pdbx_seq_one_letter_code
_entity_poly.pdbx_strand_id
1 'polypeptide(L)'
;MTAELQMVTRFHPDAIALPGDPDRLHQGAERLQDLVAEVKDLAQRLRQADAPKETRGPTVRAMSRVAGQLGRVLEADADQLTELSELVRRQGDLLTDAQVALEDTRRRWRLARQELRTEIDSLNQAAERAERERAERRAERERAEQAERERAAKGEQTERGPAHLDREFRAGGHHDDREIDPPTEARQLIRAMDQQVLDQFDGPLRRLTGLEFTDRHGAVAIMNGKAEQAAERYRQSVHAAFEELVEALRPVHRLDQQVIEQLPRHEKAIATAIVSGGEQAPDPMRLSRPDDIASVGEQIQECARAIAQLSERLPGIRLSIREGRMTPEDERVGSMNGFQRTWKDHFEQIREDLAHAHRTSSEIATQLRELDERGAREIRRTFRAAD
;
A
#
# COMPACT_ATOMS: atom_id res chain seq x y z
N MET A 1 -14.29 1.65 -11.64
CA MET A 1 -13.83 2.76 -12.50
C MET A 1 -13.94 4.01 -11.66
N THR A 2 -12.87 4.71 -11.26
CA THR A 2 -11.47 4.76 -11.71
C THR A 2 -10.77 5.47 -10.55
N ALA A 3 -9.84 4.81 -9.87
CA ALA A 3 -8.96 5.47 -8.91
C ALA A 3 -8.41 6.74 -9.56
N GLU A 4 -8.44 7.87 -8.85
CA GLU A 4 -7.93 9.15 -9.35
C GLU A 4 -6.53 8.94 -9.95
N LEU A 5 -6.49 8.93 -11.29
CA LEU A 5 -5.28 8.68 -12.05
C LEU A 5 -4.35 9.87 -11.83
N GLN A 6 -3.28 9.68 -11.06
CA GLN A 6 -2.21 10.67 -10.99
C GLN A 6 -1.55 10.74 -12.37
N MET A 7 -1.87 11.80 -13.11
CA MET A 7 -1.33 12.04 -14.45
C MET A 7 0.11 12.53 -14.34
N VAL A 8 1.07 11.66 -14.69
CA VAL A 8 2.47 12.03 -14.78
C VAL A 8 2.79 12.55 -16.18
N THR A 9 2.97 13.86 -16.30
CA THR A 9 3.10 14.56 -17.60
C THR A 9 4.50 14.59 -18.20
N ARG A 10 5.53 14.08 -17.50
CA ARG A 10 6.90 13.96 -18.02
C ARG A 10 7.61 12.78 -17.37
N PHE A 11 8.12 11.84 -18.17
CA PHE A 11 8.85 10.71 -17.63
C PHE A 11 10.28 11.09 -17.21
N HIS A 12 10.42 11.36 -15.92
CA HIS A 12 11.64 11.71 -15.22
C HIS A 12 11.73 10.85 -13.95
N PRO A 13 12.93 10.54 -13.42
CA PRO A 13 13.09 9.90 -12.11
C PRO A 13 12.12 10.43 -11.06
N ASP A 14 12.05 11.75 -10.92
CA ASP A 14 11.24 12.41 -9.88
C ASP A 14 9.73 12.42 -10.17
N ALA A 15 9.31 11.93 -11.33
CA ALA A 15 7.92 11.96 -11.76
C ALA A 15 7.12 10.74 -11.28
N ILE A 16 7.79 9.64 -10.90
CA ILE A 16 7.14 8.44 -10.38
C ILE A 16 6.85 8.65 -8.90
N ALA A 17 5.62 8.99 -8.52
CA ALA A 17 5.21 9.02 -7.11
C ALA A 17 4.44 7.74 -6.78
N LEU A 18 4.89 6.99 -5.78
CA LEU A 18 4.10 5.86 -5.28
C LEU A 18 2.94 6.39 -4.43
N PRO A 19 1.69 5.97 -4.69
CA PRO A 19 0.57 6.30 -3.84
C PRO A 19 0.66 5.56 -2.49
N GLY A 20 0.00 6.12 -1.47
CA GLY A 20 -0.02 5.61 -0.10
C GLY A 20 1.00 6.28 0.83
N ASP A 21 0.75 6.13 2.13
CA ASP A 21 1.50 6.75 3.23
C ASP A 21 1.75 5.69 4.34
N PRO A 22 2.98 5.17 4.47
CA PRO A 22 3.31 4.18 5.48
C PRO A 22 2.97 4.63 6.90
N ASP A 23 3.27 5.89 7.25
CA ASP A 23 3.03 6.41 8.61
C ASP A 23 1.54 6.37 8.97
N ARG A 24 0.68 6.58 7.97
CA ARG A 24 -0.78 6.45 8.13
C ARG A 24 -1.22 5.01 8.32
N LEU A 25 -0.58 4.04 7.67
CA LEU A 25 -0.82 2.62 7.91
C LEU A 25 -0.38 2.22 9.32
N HIS A 26 0.82 2.62 9.75
CA HIS A 26 1.31 2.35 11.11
C HIS A 26 0.38 2.98 12.17
N GLN A 27 -0.01 4.24 11.99
CA GLN A 27 -0.99 4.90 12.86
C GLN A 27 -2.35 4.17 12.88
N GLY A 28 -2.82 3.70 11.71
CA GLY A 28 -4.04 2.90 11.60
C GLY A 28 -3.95 1.59 12.38
N ALA A 29 -2.81 0.90 12.28
CA ALA A 29 -2.54 -0.34 13.00
C ALA A 29 -2.46 -0.13 14.52
N GLU A 30 -1.79 0.93 14.98
CA GLU A 30 -1.73 1.29 16.42
C GLU A 30 -3.13 1.58 16.97
N ARG A 31 -3.92 2.39 16.27
CA ARG A 31 -5.30 2.69 16.69
C ARG A 31 -6.20 1.44 16.71
N LEU A 32 -5.98 0.49 15.80
CA LEU A 32 -6.65 -0.82 15.83
C LEU A 32 -6.22 -1.63 17.04
N GLN A 33 -4.93 -1.64 17.40
CA GLN A 33 -4.44 -2.36 18.58
C GLN A 33 -5.00 -1.78 19.89
N ASP A 34 -5.09 -0.46 20.00
CA ASP A 34 -5.74 0.19 21.14
C ASP A 34 -7.22 -0.21 21.24
N LEU A 35 -7.93 -0.19 20.10
CA LEU A 35 -9.32 -0.63 20.02
C LEU A 35 -9.45 -2.11 20.46
N VAL A 36 -8.55 -2.99 19.98
CA VAL A 36 -8.51 -4.41 20.36
C VAL A 36 -8.33 -4.59 21.86
N ALA A 37 -7.42 -3.85 22.48
CA ALA A 37 -7.17 -3.93 23.92
C ALA A 37 -8.42 -3.58 24.72
N GLU A 38 -9.13 -2.53 24.33
CA GLU A 38 -10.39 -2.10 24.95
C GLU A 38 -11.53 -3.11 24.71
N VAL A 39 -11.65 -3.66 23.50
CA VAL A 39 -12.64 -4.72 23.21
C VAL A 39 -12.36 -5.97 24.05
N LYS A 40 -11.10 -6.39 24.22
CA LYS A 40 -10.72 -7.53 25.07
C LYS A 40 -11.06 -7.30 26.54
N ASP A 41 -10.82 -6.09 27.03
CA ASP A 41 -11.17 -5.73 28.39
C ASP A 41 -12.70 -5.75 28.60
N LEU A 42 -13.48 -5.20 27.67
CA LEU A 42 -14.95 -5.30 27.72
C LEU A 42 -15.46 -6.74 27.63
N ALA A 43 -14.86 -7.55 26.76
CA ALA A 43 -15.14 -8.99 26.66
C ALA A 43 -14.90 -9.71 27.99
N GLN A 44 -13.80 -9.38 28.68
CA GLN A 44 -13.50 -9.93 30.00
C GLN A 44 -14.51 -9.47 31.05
N ARG A 45 -14.82 -8.17 31.13
CA ARG A 45 -15.82 -7.63 32.08
C ARG A 45 -17.18 -8.29 31.90
N LEU A 46 -17.65 -8.45 30.66
CA LEU A 46 -18.92 -9.12 30.37
C LEU A 46 -18.92 -10.61 30.75
N ARG A 47 -17.80 -11.32 30.58
CA ARG A 47 -17.66 -12.72 31.03
C ARG A 47 -17.64 -12.86 32.55
N GLN A 48 -17.19 -11.81 33.24
CA GLN A 48 -17.13 -11.75 34.70
C GLN A 48 -18.38 -11.12 35.33
N ALA A 49 -19.31 -10.62 34.51
CA ALA A 49 -20.54 -9.99 34.97
C ALA A 49 -21.47 -11.01 35.61
N ASP A 50 -21.41 -11.08 36.94
CA ASP A 50 -22.10 -12.07 37.76
C ASP A 50 -22.29 -11.58 39.20
N ALA A 51 -23.22 -12.18 39.93
CA ALA A 51 -23.38 -11.97 41.37
C ALA A 51 -22.80 -13.15 42.18
N PRO A 52 -22.57 -12.98 43.49
CA PRO A 52 -22.08 -14.06 44.36
C PRO A 52 -22.91 -15.33 44.24
N LYS A 53 -22.25 -16.50 44.27
CA LYS A 53 -22.91 -17.81 44.10
C LYS A 53 -24.00 -18.05 45.16
N GLU A 54 -23.88 -17.41 46.31
CA GLU A 54 -24.83 -17.47 47.43
C GLU A 54 -26.12 -16.67 47.20
N THR A 55 -26.17 -15.79 46.21
CA THR A 55 -27.37 -14.97 45.93
C THR A 55 -27.83 -15.05 44.48
N ARG A 56 -27.11 -15.85 43.68
CA ARG A 56 -27.34 -16.11 42.25
C ARG A 56 -28.63 -16.88 41.95
N GLY A 57 -29.75 -16.16 41.86
CA GLY A 57 -31.04 -16.66 41.39
C GLY A 57 -31.17 -16.71 39.84
N PRO A 58 -32.32 -17.19 39.32
CA PRO A 58 -32.55 -17.40 37.89
C PRO A 58 -32.33 -16.18 36.98
N THR A 59 -32.78 -15.00 37.40
CA THR A 59 -32.65 -13.74 36.65
C THR A 59 -31.19 -13.35 36.48
N VAL A 60 -30.42 -13.34 37.57
CA VAL A 60 -28.98 -13.04 37.54
C VAL A 60 -28.24 -14.02 36.62
N ARG A 61 -28.58 -15.32 36.67
CA ARG A 61 -27.97 -16.32 35.78
C ARG A 61 -28.31 -16.10 34.31
N ALA A 62 -29.54 -15.68 34.01
CA ALA A 62 -29.92 -15.35 32.63
C ALA A 62 -29.11 -14.16 32.12
N MET A 63 -28.98 -13.10 32.92
CA MET A 63 -28.16 -11.93 32.59
C MET A 63 -26.69 -12.30 32.40
N SER A 64 -26.11 -13.03 33.35
CA SER A 64 -24.71 -13.47 33.30
C SER A 64 -24.43 -14.36 32.07
N ARG A 65 -25.41 -15.18 31.67
CA ARG A 65 -25.31 -15.99 30.44
C ARG A 65 -25.29 -15.14 29.19
N VAL A 66 -26.19 -14.15 29.08
CA VAL A 66 -26.22 -13.21 27.95
C VAL A 66 -24.92 -12.40 27.89
N ALA A 67 -24.50 -11.82 29.01
CA ALA A 67 -23.26 -11.07 29.12
C ALA A 67 -22.05 -11.94 28.74
N GLY A 68 -21.93 -13.15 29.31
CA GLY A 68 -20.83 -14.06 28.98
C GLY A 68 -20.84 -14.54 27.52
N GLN A 69 -22.01 -14.67 26.89
CA GLN A 69 -22.12 -14.98 25.47
C GLN A 69 -21.62 -13.81 24.60
N LEU A 70 -22.10 -12.59 24.86
CA LEU A 70 -21.64 -11.41 24.13
C LEU A 70 -20.17 -11.10 24.39
N GLY A 71 -19.66 -11.40 25.59
CA GLY A 71 -18.23 -11.33 25.89
C GLY A 71 -17.39 -12.28 25.03
N ARG A 72 -17.86 -13.51 24.77
CA ARG A 72 -17.17 -14.42 23.83
C ARG A 72 -17.22 -13.92 22.38
N VAL A 73 -18.31 -13.25 21.98
CA VAL A 73 -18.41 -12.62 20.66
C VAL A 73 -17.37 -11.52 20.51
N LEU A 74 -17.31 -10.61 21.48
CA LEU A 74 -16.31 -9.52 21.49
C LEU A 74 -14.87 -10.05 21.54
N GLU A 75 -14.60 -11.16 22.22
CA GLU A 75 -13.27 -11.79 22.23
C GLU A 75 -12.87 -12.28 20.83
N ALA A 76 -13.76 -12.97 20.12
CA ALA A 76 -13.51 -13.41 18.74
C ALA A 76 -13.37 -12.23 17.77
N ASP A 77 -14.16 -11.17 17.98
CA ASP A 77 -14.07 -9.92 17.22
C ASP A 77 -12.71 -9.24 17.45
N ALA A 78 -12.22 -9.21 18.69
CA ALA A 78 -10.90 -8.67 19.00
C ALA A 78 -9.76 -9.47 18.36
N ASP A 79 -9.90 -10.80 18.24
CA ASP A 79 -8.94 -11.61 17.52
C ASP A 79 -8.95 -11.30 16.02
N GLN A 80 -10.14 -11.12 15.41
CA GLN A 80 -10.23 -10.67 14.02
C GLN A 80 -9.57 -9.28 13.82
N LEU A 81 -9.84 -8.32 14.70
CA LEU A 81 -9.23 -7.00 14.64
C LEU A 81 -7.71 -7.04 14.89
N THR A 82 -7.22 -7.99 15.69
CA THR A 82 -5.79 -8.23 15.90
C THR A 82 -5.14 -8.67 14.59
N GLU A 83 -5.71 -9.68 13.92
CA GLU A 83 -5.24 -10.17 12.61
C GLU A 83 -5.20 -9.03 11.57
N LEU A 84 -6.25 -8.20 11.52
CA LEU A 84 -6.32 -7.01 10.66
C LEU A 84 -5.23 -5.98 11.00
N SER A 85 -5.01 -5.69 12.29
CA SER A 85 -3.99 -4.74 12.73
C SER A 85 -2.58 -5.17 12.30
N GLU A 86 -2.28 -6.46 12.36
CA GLU A 86 -1.01 -7.01 11.91
C GLU A 86 -0.84 -6.92 10.40
N LEU A 87 -1.90 -7.18 9.63
CA LEU A 87 -1.89 -7.02 8.17
C LEU A 87 -1.62 -5.58 7.77
N VAL A 88 -2.32 -4.62 8.37
CA VAL A 88 -2.14 -3.18 8.12
C VAL A 88 -0.71 -2.75 8.47
N ARG A 89 -0.17 -3.20 9.62
CA ARG A 89 1.23 -2.91 10.00
C ARG A 89 2.23 -3.47 9.01
N ARG A 90 2.11 -4.75 8.64
CA ARG A 90 2.96 -5.39 7.62
C ARG A 90 2.89 -4.67 6.28
N GLN A 91 1.73 -4.10 5.94
CA GLN A 91 1.57 -3.30 4.73
C GLN A 91 2.36 -1.99 4.83
N GLY A 92 2.32 -1.31 5.98
CA GLY A 92 3.16 -0.13 6.23
C GLY A 92 4.65 -0.43 6.09
N ASP A 93 5.11 -1.55 6.65
CA ASP A 93 6.51 -1.97 6.56
C ASP A 93 6.94 -2.22 5.10
N LEU A 94 6.16 -3.01 4.34
CA LEU A 94 6.46 -3.29 2.95
C LEU A 94 6.36 -2.05 2.04
N LEU A 95 5.44 -1.12 2.34
CA LEU A 95 5.33 0.13 1.60
C LEU A 95 6.53 1.04 1.88
N THR A 96 7.06 1.02 3.10
CA THR A 96 8.32 1.71 3.46
C THR A 96 9.47 1.16 2.63
N ASP A 97 9.62 -0.17 2.56
CA ASP A 97 10.65 -0.82 1.75
C ASP A 97 10.50 -0.48 0.25
N ALA A 98 9.27 -0.46 -0.26
CA ALA A 98 9.00 -0.08 -1.64
C ALA A 98 9.32 1.40 -1.94
N GLN A 99 9.10 2.31 -0.98
CA GLN A 99 9.50 3.72 -1.10
C GLN A 99 11.03 3.87 -1.10
N VAL A 100 11.75 3.09 -0.30
CA VAL A 100 13.23 3.04 -0.36
C VAL A 100 13.69 2.53 -1.74
N ALA A 101 13.10 1.45 -2.23
CA ALA A 101 13.40 0.91 -3.56
C ALA A 101 13.10 1.93 -4.68
N LEU A 102 12.05 2.75 -4.54
CA LEU A 102 11.75 3.84 -5.46
C LEU A 102 12.86 4.90 -5.45
N GLU A 103 13.31 5.36 -4.28
CA GLU A 103 14.38 6.35 -4.19
C GLU A 103 15.70 5.84 -4.79
N ASP A 104 16.02 4.57 -4.54
CA ASP A 104 17.19 3.93 -5.15
C ASP A 104 17.05 3.81 -6.67
N THR A 105 15.85 3.48 -7.17
CA THR A 105 15.54 3.45 -8.60
C THR A 105 15.72 4.84 -9.22
N ARG A 106 15.19 5.88 -8.57
CA ARG A 106 15.36 7.27 -9.01
C ARG A 106 16.83 7.66 -9.08
N ARG A 107 17.60 7.33 -8.05
CA ARG A 107 19.05 7.60 -7.99
C ARG A 107 19.80 6.90 -9.11
N ARG A 108 19.59 5.59 -9.30
CA ARG A 108 20.24 4.79 -10.35
C ARG A 108 19.88 5.29 -11.75
N TRP A 109 18.62 5.67 -11.95
CA TRP A 109 18.18 6.22 -13.23
C TRP A 109 18.81 7.59 -13.53
N ARG A 110 18.90 8.50 -12.55
CA ARG A 110 19.62 9.79 -12.71
C ARG A 110 21.08 9.55 -13.07
N LEU A 111 21.75 8.61 -12.39
CA LEU A 111 23.14 8.25 -12.66
C LEU A 111 23.31 7.72 -14.09
N ALA A 112 22.48 6.76 -14.51
CA ALA A 112 22.53 6.20 -15.85
C ALA A 112 22.31 7.28 -16.93
N ARG A 113 21.39 8.23 -16.72
CA ARG A 113 21.17 9.36 -17.64
C ARG A 113 22.40 10.25 -17.76
N GLN A 114 23.07 10.51 -16.63
CA GLN A 114 24.28 11.33 -16.60
C GLN A 114 25.46 10.62 -17.29
N GLU A 115 25.62 9.32 -17.06
CA GLU A 115 26.64 8.49 -17.71
C GLU A 115 26.43 8.46 -19.22
N LEU A 116 25.22 8.14 -19.69
CA LEU A 116 24.88 8.15 -21.11
C LEU A 116 25.16 9.52 -21.75
N ARG A 117 24.74 10.60 -21.09
CA ARG A 117 25.01 11.95 -21.59
C ARG A 117 26.51 12.24 -21.73
N THR A 118 27.29 11.89 -20.71
CA THR A 118 28.74 12.12 -20.70
C THR A 118 29.43 11.31 -21.79
N GLU A 119 29.01 10.06 -21.99
CA GLU A 119 29.55 9.20 -23.05
C GLU A 119 29.21 9.75 -24.45
N ILE A 120 27.96 10.15 -24.71
CA ILE A 120 27.57 10.73 -26.01
C ILE A 120 28.30 12.05 -26.27
N ASP A 121 28.39 12.93 -25.27
CA ASP A 121 29.13 14.19 -25.41
C ASP A 121 30.62 13.91 -25.74
N SER A 122 31.22 12.87 -25.13
CA SER A 122 32.60 12.46 -25.43
C SER A 122 32.77 11.87 -26.83
N LEU A 123 31.77 11.12 -27.33
CA LEU A 123 31.76 10.55 -28.67
C LEU A 123 31.62 11.67 -29.72
N ASN A 124 30.72 12.62 -29.50
CA ASN A 124 30.56 13.79 -30.36
C ASN A 124 31.85 14.63 -30.43
N GLN A 125 32.51 14.88 -29.29
CA GLN A 125 33.80 15.57 -29.27
C GLN A 125 34.92 14.80 -29.98
N ALA A 126 34.90 13.46 -29.94
CA ALA A 126 35.85 12.64 -30.68
C ALA A 126 35.57 12.67 -32.19
N ALA A 127 34.30 12.63 -32.59
CA ALA A 127 33.88 12.75 -33.99
C ALA A 127 34.26 14.11 -34.59
N GLU A 128 33.99 15.21 -33.86
CA GLU A 128 34.38 16.56 -34.28
C GLU A 128 35.91 16.69 -34.46
N ARG A 129 36.70 16.12 -33.54
CA ARG A 129 38.17 16.12 -33.66
C ARG A 129 38.63 15.34 -34.89
N ALA A 130 38.07 14.15 -35.13
CA ALA A 130 38.39 13.35 -36.29
C ALA A 130 38.00 14.04 -37.62
N GLU A 131 36.86 14.75 -37.64
CA GLU A 131 36.43 15.51 -38.81
C GLU A 131 37.37 16.69 -39.11
N ARG A 132 37.81 17.42 -38.06
CA ARG A 132 38.81 18.49 -38.19
C ARG A 132 40.14 17.97 -38.74
N GLU A 133 40.67 16.87 -38.20
CA GLU A 133 41.89 16.24 -38.71
C GLU A 133 41.74 15.80 -40.18
N ARG A 134 40.58 15.27 -40.57
CA ARG A 134 40.30 14.91 -41.97
C ARG A 134 40.20 16.14 -42.87
N ALA A 135 39.59 17.23 -42.41
CA ALA A 135 39.51 18.49 -43.15
C ALA A 135 40.91 19.10 -43.36
N GLU A 136 41.76 19.07 -42.34
CA GLU A 136 43.16 19.50 -42.42
C GLU A 136 43.96 18.65 -43.41
N ARG A 137 43.85 17.31 -43.35
CA ARG A 137 44.50 16.41 -44.31
C ARG A 137 44.01 16.61 -45.74
N ARG A 138 42.71 16.88 -45.93
CA ARG A 138 42.14 17.20 -47.25
C ARG A 138 42.71 18.52 -47.78
N ALA A 139 42.74 19.57 -46.95
CA ALA A 139 43.32 20.85 -47.32
C ALA A 139 44.83 20.75 -47.61
N GLU A 140 45.57 19.91 -46.89
CA GLU A 140 46.99 19.67 -47.15
C GLU A 140 47.22 18.96 -48.48
N ARG A 141 46.41 17.93 -48.80
CA ARG A 141 46.44 17.25 -50.10
C ARG A 141 46.08 18.20 -51.24
N GLU A 142 45.03 19.01 -51.09
CA GLU A 142 44.64 20.00 -52.08
C GLU A 142 45.74 21.04 -52.32
N ARG A 143 46.40 21.52 -51.25
CA ARG A 143 47.57 22.42 -51.37
C ARG A 143 48.75 21.75 -52.07
N ALA A 144 49.02 20.47 -51.78
CA ALA A 144 50.09 19.71 -52.43
C ALA A 144 49.80 19.51 -53.93
N GLU A 145 48.58 19.13 -54.29
CA GLU A 145 48.14 18.99 -55.68
C GLU A 145 48.16 20.34 -56.42
N GLN A 146 47.75 21.43 -55.77
CA GLN A 146 47.81 22.76 -56.35
C GLN A 146 49.25 23.23 -56.59
N ALA A 147 50.16 22.97 -55.64
CA ALA A 147 51.59 23.25 -55.81
C ALA A 147 52.22 22.43 -56.94
N GLU A 148 51.82 21.16 -57.11
CA GLU A 148 52.26 20.31 -58.22
C GLU A 148 51.76 20.84 -59.57
N ARG A 149 50.49 21.25 -59.66
CA ARG A 149 49.91 21.89 -60.86
C ARG A 149 50.60 23.21 -61.19
N GLU A 150 50.95 24.03 -60.20
CA GLU A 150 51.68 25.28 -60.40
C GLU A 150 53.12 25.05 -60.88
N ARG A 151 53.81 24.01 -60.38
CA ARG A 151 55.14 23.60 -60.88
C ARG A 151 55.08 23.11 -62.33
N ALA A 152 54.06 22.30 -62.66
CA ALA A 152 53.82 21.86 -64.04
C ALA A 152 53.51 23.05 -64.98
N ALA A 153 52.76 24.05 -64.51
CA ALA A 153 52.42 25.24 -65.28
C ALA A 153 53.61 26.22 -65.47
N LYS A 154 54.56 26.25 -64.54
CA LYS A 154 55.78 27.09 -64.61
C LYS A 154 56.89 26.51 -65.51
N GLY A 155 56.69 25.34 -66.11
CA GLY A 155 57.62 24.78 -67.10
C GLY A 155 58.97 24.34 -66.53
N GLU A 156 59.06 23.99 -65.25
CA GLU A 156 60.24 23.33 -64.69
C GLU A 156 60.24 21.86 -65.13
N GLN A 157 60.79 21.60 -66.33
CA GLN A 157 61.20 20.25 -66.73
C GLN A 157 62.36 19.80 -65.83
N THR A 158 62.06 19.12 -64.73
CA THR A 158 63.03 18.21 -64.13
C THR A 158 63.19 17.00 -65.02
N GLU A 159 64.29 16.93 -65.75
CA GLU A 159 64.75 15.73 -66.45
C GLU A 159 64.92 14.57 -65.46
N ARG A 160 63.94 13.65 -65.44
CA ARG A 160 64.17 12.24 -65.11
C ARG A 160 63.46 11.39 -66.14
N GLY A 161 64.26 10.69 -66.92
CA GLY A 161 63.85 9.92 -68.10
C GLY A 161 62.94 8.71 -67.80
N PRO A 162 62.42 8.07 -68.87
CA PRO A 162 61.37 7.07 -68.79
C PRO A 162 61.96 5.73 -68.35
N ALA A 163 61.77 5.38 -67.08
CA ALA A 163 62.05 4.04 -66.57
C ALA A 163 60.78 3.46 -65.96
N HIS A 164 60.18 2.54 -66.70
CA HIS A 164 59.26 1.50 -66.25
C HIS A 164 57.99 1.95 -65.52
N LEU A 165 56.94 2.11 -66.34
CA LEU A 165 55.57 1.69 -66.03
C LEU A 165 55.57 0.21 -65.62
N ASP A 166 55.84 -0.05 -64.35
CA ASP A 166 55.46 -1.28 -63.62
C ASP A 166 55.51 -0.95 -62.12
N ARG A 167 54.69 0.03 -61.74
CA ARG A 167 54.39 0.32 -60.35
C ARG A 167 52.90 0.26 -60.21
N GLU A 168 52.43 -0.96 -59.93
CA GLU A 168 51.23 -1.25 -59.17
C GLU A 168 50.24 -0.08 -59.10
N PHE A 169 49.37 0.01 -60.12
CA PHE A 169 47.99 0.42 -59.90
C PHE A 169 47.35 -0.61 -58.97
N ARG A 170 47.82 -0.66 -57.71
CA ARG A 170 47.10 -1.31 -56.64
C ARG A 170 45.91 -0.40 -56.42
N ALA A 171 44.77 -0.82 -56.95
CA ALA A 171 43.47 -0.44 -56.47
C ALA A 171 43.49 -0.51 -54.93
N GLY A 172 43.79 0.64 -54.32
CA GLY A 172 43.78 0.90 -52.90
C GLY A 172 43.07 2.23 -52.65
N GLY A 173 42.12 2.57 -53.52
CA GLY A 173 41.13 3.60 -53.24
C GLY A 173 40.06 3.01 -52.33
N HIS A 174 39.72 3.76 -51.27
CA HIS A 174 38.67 3.49 -50.29
C HIS A 174 38.97 2.46 -49.20
N HIS A 175 39.84 2.81 -48.24
CA HIS A 175 39.77 2.18 -46.91
C HIS A 175 39.97 3.14 -45.72
N ASP A 176 39.89 4.46 -45.91
CA ASP A 176 39.95 5.42 -44.80
C ASP A 176 38.57 6.02 -44.44
N ASP A 177 37.51 5.51 -45.04
CA ASP A 177 36.13 5.71 -44.57
C ASP A 177 35.84 4.69 -43.46
N ARG A 178 36.54 4.81 -42.33
CA ARG A 178 35.89 4.40 -41.08
C ARG A 178 34.73 5.36 -40.88
N GLU A 179 33.53 4.81 -41.06
CA GLU A 179 32.23 5.45 -40.83
C GLU A 179 32.31 6.23 -39.51
N ILE A 180 32.35 7.56 -39.58
CA ILE A 180 32.24 8.40 -38.39
C ILE A 180 30.77 8.47 -38.09
N ASP A 181 30.38 7.97 -36.91
CA ASP A 181 29.00 8.08 -36.46
C ASP A 181 28.61 9.58 -36.40
N PRO A 182 27.48 9.99 -37.00
CA PRO A 182 27.04 11.38 -37.00
C PRO A 182 26.78 11.86 -35.56
N PRO A 183 26.91 13.17 -35.30
CA PRO A 183 26.70 13.73 -33.97
C PRO A 183 25.30 13.37 -33.46
N THR A 184 25.26 12.75 -32.28
CA THR A 184 24.02 12.28 -31.65
C THR A 184 23.57 13.28 -30.60
N GLU A 185 22.33 13.76 -30.70
CA GLU A 185 21.76 14.61 -29.65
C GLU A 185 21.45 13.78 -28.39
N ALA A 186 22.35 13.83 -27.40
CA ALA A 186 22.21 13.07 -26.15
C ALA A 186 20.84 13.23 -25.47
N ARG A 187 20.25 14.43 -25.55
CA ARG A 187 18.91 14.70 -24.98
C ARG A 187 17.79 13.94 -25.70
N GLN A 188 17.84 13.86 -27.03
CA GLN A 188 16.85 13.12 -27.81
C GLN A 188 17.02 11.62 -27.59
N LEU A 189 18.27 11.16 -27.54
CA LEU A 189 18.58 9.76 -27.26
C LEU A 189 18.08 9.32 -25.88
N ILE A 190 18.39 10.08 -24.82
CA ILE A 190 17.92 9.78 -23.47
C ILE A 190 16.39 9.68 -23.45
N ARG A 191 15.68 10.63 -24.07
CA ARG A 191 14.21 10.59 -24.15
C ARG A 191 13.68 9.35 -24.89
N ALA A 192 14.31 8.97 -26.00
CA ALA A 192 13.94 7.77 -26.75
C ALA A 192 14.15 6.50 -25.91
N MET A 193 15.29 6.40 -25.23
CA MET A 193 15.61 5.25 -24.38
C MET A 193 14.73 5.18 -23.14
N ASP A 194 14.43 6.33 -22.52
CA ASP A 194 13.44 6.41 -21.44
C ASP A 194 12.12 5.78 -21.91
N GLN A 195 11.55 6.26 -23.02
CA GLN A 195 10.29 5.74 -23.54
C GLN A 195 10.31 4.23 -23.76
N GLN A 196 11.38 3.69 -24.35
CA GLN A 196 11.50 2.26 -24.62
C GLN A 196 11.50 1.39 -23.36
N VAL A 197 12.21 1.83 -22.31
CA VAL A 197 12.20 1.10 -21.04
C VAL A 197 10.80 1.17 -20.43
N LEU A 198 10.16 2.33 -20.51
CA LEU A 198 8.88 2.58 -19.86
C LEU A 198 7.72 1.84 -20.50
N ASP A 199 7.72 1.67 -21.82
CA ASP A 199 6.72 0.84 -22.50
C ASP A 199 6.70 -0.61 -21.97
N GLN A 200 7.81 -1.08 -21.40
CA GLN A 200 7.91 -2.42 -20.78
C GLN A 200 7.36 -2.47 -19.35
N PHE A 201 7.48 -1.36 -18.60
CA PHE A 201 7.08 -1.28 -17.18
C PHE A 201 5.75 -0.56 -16.93
N ASP A 202 5.18 0.15 -17.91
CA ASP A 202 3.88 0.84 -17.81
C ASP A 202 2.77 -0.14 -17.38
N GLY A 203 2.65 -1.27 -18.08
CA GLY A 203 1.66 -2.31 -17.75
C GLY A 203 1.79 -2.85 -16.31
N PRO A 204 2.98 -3.34 -15.90
CA PRO A 204 3.24 -3.76 -14.51
C PRO A 204 2.95 -2.68 -13.46
N LEU A 205 3.48 -1.46 -13.64
CA LEU A 205 3.31 -0.36 -12.68
C LEU A 205 1.85 0.05 -12.57
N ARG A 206 1.14 0.18 -13.69
CA ARG A 206 -0.30 0.47 -13.71
C ARG A 206 -1.11 -0.58 -12.96
N ARG A 207 -0.81 -1.87 -13.16
CA ARG A 207 -1.51 -2.95 -12.45
C ARG A 207 -1.25 -2.95 -10.95
N LEU A 208 -0.01 -2.68 -10.54
CA LEU A 208 0.40 -2.75 -9.14
C LEU A 208 -0.01 -1.51 -8.34
N THR A 209 0.11 -0.33 -8.95
CA THR A 209 0.02 0.97 -8.25
C THR A 209 -1.12 1.86 -8.74
N GLY A 210 -1.75 1.53 -9.86
CA GLY A 210 -2.76 2.40 -10.49
C GLY A 210 -2.18 3.62 -11.23
N LEU A 211 -0.85 3.76 -11.31
CA LEU A 211 -0.20 4.85 -12.06
C LEU A 211 -0.39 4.68 -13.57
N GLU A 212 -0.78 5.75 -14.25
CA GLU A 212 -0.86 5.81 -15.71
C GLU A 212 0.07 6.87 -16.26
N PHE A 213 0.85 6.49 -17.27
CA PHE A 213 1.76 7.40 -17.94
C PHE A 213 1.23 7.79 -19.32
N THR A 214 1.01 9.07 -19.54
CA THR A 214 0.33 9.57 -20.74
C THR A 214 1.25 10.10 -21.82
N ASP A 215 2.53 10.29 -21.51
CA ASP A 215 3.47 10.92 -22.43
C ASP A 215 4.16 9.87 -23.30
N ARG A 216 3.61 9.62 -24.50
CA ARG A 216 4.20 8.73 -25.51
C ARG A 216 4.80 9.55 -26.64
N HIS A 217 6.12 9.74 -26.60
CA HIS A 217 6.83 10.39 -27.70
C HIS A 217 7.54 9.34 -28.56
N GLY A 218 7.09 9.18 -29.80
CA GLY A 218 7.71 8.30 -30.79
C GLY A 218 9.01 8.89 -31.35
N ALA A 219 10.08 8.88 -30.56
CA ALA A 219 11.41 9.25 -31.05
C ALA A 219 12.20 7.97 -31.37
N VAL A 220 12.42 7.72 -32.66
CA VAL A 220 13.39 6.71 -33.13
C VAL A 220 14.73 7.41 -33.28
N ALA A 221 15.69 7.12 -32.40
CA ALA A 221 17.07 7.54 -32.60
C ALA A 221 17.75 6.52 -33.52
N ILE A 222 18.23 6.97 -34.68
CA ILE A 222 19.13 6.15 -35.52
C ILE A 222 20.51 6.21 -34.86
N MET A 223 21.03 5.06 -34.46
CA MET A 223 22.31 4.92 -33.75
C MET A 223 23.21 3.95 -34.49
N ASN A 224 24.49 4.27 -34.55
CA ASN A 224 25.53 3.39 -35.09
C ASN A 224 26.67 3.25 -34.07
N GLY A 225 27.40 2.13 -34.17
CA GLY A 225 28.68 1.94 -33.50
C GLY A 225 28.65 2.07 -31.97
N LYS A 226 29.42 3.02 -31.44
CA LYS A 226 29.66 3.16 -29.99
C LYS A 226 28.49 3.80 -29.25
N ALA A 227 27.67 4.60 -29.93
CA ALA A 227 26.49 5.22 -29.35
C ALA A 227 25.44 4.16 -28.96
N GLU A 228 25.29 3.11 -29.78
CA GLU A 228 24.39 1.97 -29.49
C GLU A 228 24.85 1.21 -28.23
N GLN A 229 26.15 0.99 -28.06
CA GLN A 229 26.68 0.31 -26.86
C GLN A 229 26.48 1.12 -25.58
N ALA A 230 26.56 2.45 -25.66
CA ALA A 230 26.23 3.34 -24.55
C ALA A 230 24.73 3.28 -24.22
N ALA A 231 23.88 3.31 -25.26
CA ALA A 231 22.43 3.22 -25.13
C ALA A 231 21.97 1.86 -24.56
N GLU A 232 22.59 0.75 -24.95
CA GLU A 232 22.31 -0.58 -24.40
C GLU A 232 22.66 -0.66 -22.91
N ARG A 233 23.84 -0.18 -22.51
CA ARG A 233 24.22 -0.15 -21.08
C ARG A 233 23.25 0.69 -20.24
N TYR A 234 22.83 1.83 -20.78
CA TYR A 234 21.80 2.65 -20.19
C TYR A 234 20.49 1.86 -19.99
N ARG A 235 19.98 1.23 -21.05
CA ARG A 235 18.75 0.43 -21.01
C ARG A 235 18.84 -0.68 -19.97
N GLN A 236 19.92 -1.43 -19.93
CA GLN A 236 20.14 -2.50 -18.96
C GLN A 236 20.15 -1.99 -17.51
N SER A 237 20.86 -0.88 -17.25
CA SER A 237 20.93 -0.30 -15.90
C SER A 237 19.57 0.19 -15.40
N VAL A 238 18.82 0.88 -16.26
CA VAL A 238 17.49 1.40 -15.92
C VAL A 238 16.50 0.25 -15.78
N HIS A 239 16.51 -0.73 -16.71
CA HIS A 239 15.66 -1.92 -16.64
C HIS A 239 15.85 -2.67 -15.33
N ALA A 240 17.09 -2.97 -14.94
CA ALA A 240 17.38 -3.66 -13.67
C ALA A 240 16.85 -2.89 -12.45
N ALA A 241 16.94 -1.56 -12.45
CA ALA A 241 16.40 -0.74 -11.36
C ALA A 241 14.86 -0.84 -11.30
N PHE A 242 14.17 -0.80 -12.44
CA PHE A 242 12.72 -0.94 -12.50
C PHE A 242 12.24 -2.36 -12.16
N GLU A 243 13.00 -3.40 -12.52
CA GLU A 243 12.70 -4.77 -12.09
C GLU A 243 12.71 -4.88 -10.56
N GLU A 244 13.74 -4.36 -9.89
CA GLU A 244 13.83 -4.34 -8.42
C GLU A 244 12.65 -3.59 -7.79
N LEU A 245 12.27 -2.43 -8.35
CA LEU A 245 11.08 -1.68 -7.90
C LEU A 245 9.79 -2.51 -8.06
N VAL A 246 9.60 -3.16 -9.19
CA VAL A 246 8.42 -4.01 -9.43
C VAL A 246 8.38 -5.19 -8.47
N GLU A 247 9.53 -5.83 -8.20
CA GLU A 247 9.61 -6.90 -7.20
C GLU A 247 9.26 -6.42 -5.80
N ALA A 248 9.69 -5.21 -5.41
CA ALA A 248 9.34 -4.59 -4.13
C ALA A 248 7.83 -4.26 -4.02
N LEU A 249 7.18 -3.89 -5.12
CA LEU A 249 5.76 -3.52 -5.16
C LEU A 249 4.80 -4.71 -5.16
N ARG A 250 5.21 -5.87 -5.70
CA ARG A 250 4.37 -7.09 -5.73
C ARG A 250 3.88 -7.55 -4.35
N PRO A 251 4.70 -7.64 -3.29
CA PRO A 251 4.22 -8.01 -1.97
C PRO A 251 3.29 -6.94 -1.37
N VAL A 252 3.56 -5.65 -1.59
CA VAL A 252 2.68 -4.55 -1.15
C VAL A 252 1.29 -4.69 -1.78
N HIS A 253 1.22 -4.89 -3.10
CA HIS A 253 -0.05 -5.05 -3.81
C HIS A 253 -0.85 -6.27 -3.33
N ARG A 254 -0.16 -7.40 -3.14
CA ARG A 254 -0.80 -8.63 -2.62
C ARG A 254 -1.37 -8.41 -1.21
N LEU A 255 -0.64 -7.70 -0.36
CA LEU A 255 -1.08 -7.43 0.99
C LEU A 255 -2.21 -6.38 1.03
N ASP A 256 -2.17 -5.39 0.13
CA ASP A 256 -3.27 -4.42 -0.02
C ASP A 256 -4.59 -5.12 -0.37
N GLN A 257 -4.56 -6.09 -1.29
CA GLN A 257 -5.72 -6.94 -1.63
C GLN A 257 -6.22 -7.74 -0.41
N GLN A 258 -5.31 -8.32 0.37
CA GLN A 258 -5.69 -9.05 1.59
C GLN A 258 -6.31 -8.14 2.65
N VAL A 259 -5.81 -6.92 2.80
CA VAL A 259 -6.39 -5.92 3.71
C VAL A 259 -7.82 -5.59 3.26
N ILE A 260 -8.07 -5.40 1.97
CA ILE A 260 -9.42 -5.21 1.42
C ILE A 260 -10.36 -6.35 1.84
N GLU A 261 -9.93 -7.58 1.66
CA GLU A 261 -10.74 -8.77 1.97
C GLU A 261 -11.03 -8.93 3.47
N GLN A 262 -10.11 -8.49 4.34
CA GLN A 262 -10.19 -8.66 5.80
C GLN A 262 -10.74 -7.43 6.54
N LEU A 263 -10.92 -6.30 5.85
CA LEU A 263 -11.52 -5.10 6.40
C LEU A 263 -12.96 -5.34 6.89
N PRO A 264 -13.88 -5.96 6.12
CA PRO A 264 -15.21 -6.29 6.63
C PRO A 264 -15.16 -7.24 7.83
N ARG A 265 -16.09 -7.08 8.77
CA ARG A 265 -16.28 -8.09 9.83
C ARG A 265 -16.70 -9.43 9.19
N HIS A 266 -16.06 -10.52 9.61
CA HIS A 266 -16.42 -11.88 9.19
C HIS A 266 -17.12 -12.55 10.36
N GLU A 267 -18.35 -13.03 10.15
CA GLU A 267 -19.07 -13.79 11.17
C GLU A 267 -18.34 -15.12 11.42
N LYS A 268 -17.33 -15.12 12.31
CA LYS A 268 -16.84 -16.36 12.90
C LYS A 268 -18.04 -17.00 13.61
N ALA A 269 -18.41 -18.20 13.19
CA ALA A 269 -19.61 -18.89 13.64
C ALA A 269 -19.57 -19.20 15.15
N ILE A 270 -20.07 -18.28 15.98
CA ILE A 270 -20.36 -18.50 17.41
C ILE A 270 -21.75 -19.14 17.58
N ALA A 271 -22.42 -19.47 16.47
CA ALA A 271 -23.73 -20.12 16.44
C ALA A 271 -23.77 -21.50 17.10
N THR A 272 -22.64 -22.19 17.28
CA THR A 272 -22.61 -23.58 17.77
C THR A 272 -22.40 -23.74 19.29
N ALA A 273 -22.05 -22.67 20.02
CA ALA A 273 -21.86 -22.74 21.48
C ALA A 273 -23.13 -22.35 22.29
N ILE A 274 -24.20 -21.95 21.60
CA ILE A 274 -25.43 -21.39 22.21
C ILE A 274 -26.31 -22.50 22.83
N VAL A 275 -26.10 -23.77 22.47
CA VAL A 275 -27.05 -24.86 22.81
C VAL A 275 -26.57 -25.82 23.91
N SER A 276 -25.31 -25.75 24.36
CA SER A 276 -24.76 -26.81 25.25
C SER A 276 -24.13 -26.29 26.54
N GLY A 277 -24.85 -25.44 27.26
CA GLY A 277 -24.60 -25.15 28.67
C GLY A 277 -25.54 -25.96 29.56
N GLY A 278 -25.37 -27.28 29.60
CA GLY A 278 -26.09 -28.16 30.52
C GLY A 278 -25.60 -27.99 31.96
N GLU A 279 -25.91 -26.88 32.61
CA GLU A 279 -25.80 -26.79 34.07
C GLU A 279 -27.07 -27.37 34.71
N GLN A 280 -26.87 -28.20 35.75
CA GLN A 280 -27.93 -28.77 36.59
C GLN A 280 -29.02 -27.74 36.91
N ALA A 281 -30.27 -28.15 36.73
CA ALA A 281 -31.45 -27.36 37.06
C ALA A 281 -31.32 -26.82 38.50
N PRO A 282 -31.22 -25.49 38.70
CA PRO A 282 -31.15 -24.93 40.04
C PRO A 282 -32.45 -25.14 40.79
N ASP A 283 -32.36 -25.07 42.11
CA ASP A 283 -33.53 -25.01 42.99
C ASP A 283 -34.45 -23.86 42.52
N PRO A 284 -35.64 -24.16 41.95
CA PRO A 284 -36.53 -23.15 41.39
C PRO A 284 -37.10 -22.22 42.46
N MET A 285 -36.91 -22.53 43.75
CA MET A 285 -37.34 -21.69 44.87
C MET A 285 -36.36 -20.56 45.22
N ARG A 286 -35.14 -20.56 44.68
CA ARG A 286 -34.15 -19.51 44.99
C ARG A 286 -34.37 -18.29 44.12
N LEU A 287 -35.11 -17.30 44.62
CA LEU A 287 -35.30 -16.01 43.95
C LEU A 287 -33.98 -15.22 43.87
N SER A 288 -33.82 -14.45 42.80
CA SER A 288 -32.70 -13.49 42.69
C SER A 288 -33.00 -12.29 43.58
N ARG A 289 -32.02 -11.77 44.32
CA ARG A 289 -32.25 -10.53 45.08
C ARG A 289 -32.30 -9.34 44.13
N PRO A 290 -33.17 -8.35 44.37
CA PRO A 290 -33.24 -7.15 43.52
C PRO A 290 -31.91 -6.40 43.41
N ASP A 291 -31.12 -6.37 44.48
CA ASP A 291 -29.84 -5.65 44.52
C ASP A 291 -28.76 -6.36 43.67
N ASP A 292 -28.76 -7.69 43.64
CA ASP A 292 -27.86 -8.46 42.76
C ASP A 292 -28.23 -8.26 41.28
N ILE A 293 -29.53 -8.22 40.97
CA ILE A 293 -30.02 -7.92 39.62
C ILE A 293 -29.58 -6.51 39.20
N ALA A 294 -29.76 -5.52 40.09
CA ALA A 294 -29.35 -4.15 39.83
C ALA A 294 -27.83 -4.04 39.59
N SER A 295 -27.02 -4.70 40.44
CA SER A 295 -25.56 -4.67 40.30
C SER A 295 -25.07 -5.27 38.98
N VAL A 296 -25.56 -6.45 38.58
CA VAL A 296 -25.17 -7.04 37.29
C VAL A 296 -25.73 -6.22 36.12
N GLY A 297 -26.91 -5.63 36.29
CA GLY A 297 -27.51 -4.73 35.32
C GLY A 297 -26.66 -3.49 35.05
N GLU A 298 -26.12 -2.87 36.10
CA GLU A 298 -25.22 -1.72 36.00
C GLU A 298 -23.94 -2.07 35.24
N GLN A 299 -23.32 -3.22 35.54
CA GLN A 299 -22.12 -3.69 34.81
C GLN A 299 -22.40 -3.89 33.31
N ILE A 300 -23.54 -4.48 32.97
CA ILE A 300 -23.99 -4.65 31.57
C ILE A 300 -24.19 -3.29 30.89
N GLN A 301 -24.83 -2.35 31.59
CA GLN A 301 -25.11 -1.01 31.07
C GLN A 301 -23.82 -0.19 30.85
N GLU A 302 -22.84 -0.32 31.74
CA GLU A 302 -21.52 0.29 31.59
C GLU A 302 -20.79 -0.27 30.36
N CYS A 303 -20.82 -1.59 30.16
CA CYS A 303 -20.26 -2.21 28.97
C CYS A 303 -20.94 -1.72 27.68
N ALA A 304 -22.28 -1.60 27.67
CA ALA A 304 -23.02 -1.07 26.53
C ALA A 304 -22.62 0.39 26.19
N ARG A 305 -22.39 1.23 27.21
CA ARG A 305 -21.89 2.61 27.02
C ARG A 305 -20.47 2.62 26.46
N ALA A 306 -19.59 1.74 26.94
CA ALA A 306 -18.23 1.65 26.45
C ALA A 306 -18.18 1.21 24.98
N ILE A 307 -19.00 0.22 24.57
CA ILE A 307 -19.10 -0.21 23.16
C ILE A 307 -19.49 0.96 22.25
N ALA A 308 -20.41 1.84 22.68
CA ALA A 308 -20.77 3.02 21.91
C ALA A 308 -19.57 3.98 21.71
N GLN A 309 -18.70 4.13 22.71
CA GLN A 309 -17.49 4.96 22.59
C GLN A 309 -16.47 4.36 21.63
N LEU A 310 -16.33 3.02 21.60
CA LEU A 310 -15.46 2.32 20.65
C LEU A 310 -15.90 2.56 19.20
N SER A 311 -17.21 2.54 18.93
CA SER A 311 -17.77 2.78 17.60
C SER A 311 -17.40 4.16 17.03
N GLU A 312 -17.25 5.18 17.88
CA GLU A 312 -16.88 6.54 17.45
C GLU A 312 -15.42 6.65 16.97
N ARG A 313 -14.57 5.66 17.27
CA ARG A 313 -13.16 5.64 16.83
C ARG A 313 -12.96 5.01 15.45
N LEU A 314 -13.90 4.18 15.01
CA LEU A 314 -13.85 3.49 13.72
C LEU A 314 -13.65 4.42 12.51
N PRO A 315 -14.27 5.62 12.43
CA PRO A 315 -14.04 6.55 11.32
C PRO A 315 -12.58 7.01 11.22
N GLY A 316 -11.94 7.31 12.36
CA GLY A 316 -10.54 7.74 12.39
C GLY A 316 -9.56 6.64 12.01
N ILE A 317 -9.85 5.40 12.42
CA ILE A 317 -9.09 4.21 11.99
C ILE A 317 -9.24 3.98 10.49
N ARG A 318 -10.47 4.03 9.98
CA ARG A 318 -10.77 3.88 8.54
C ARG A 318 -10.00 4.88 7.71
N LEU A 319 -9.99 6.16 8.12
CA LEU A 319 -9.30 7.22 7.39
C LEU A 319 -7.78 6.99 7.36
N SER A 320 -7.16 6.65 8.49
CA SER A 320 -5.73 6.33 8.53
C SER A 320 -5.37 5.16 7.60
N ILE A 321 -6.14 4.06 7.63
CA ILE A 321 -5.92 2.93 6.73
C ILE A 321 -6.13 3.35 5.27
N ARG A 322 -7.19 4.10 4.97
CA ARG A 322 -7.50 4.55 3.60
C ARG A 322 -6.38 5.40 3.01
N GLU A 323 -5.96 6.43 3.75
CA GLU A 323 -4.93 7.37 3.32
C GLU A 323 -3.57 6.69 3.17
N GLY A 324 -3.29 5.67 4.01
CA GLY A 324 -2.03 4.97 3.99
C GLY A 324 -1.88 3.92 2.89
N ARG A 325 -3.00 3.38 2.38
CA ARG A 325 -2.98 2.32 1.36
C ARG A 325 -2.49 2.81 0.01
N MET A 326 -1.79 1.92 -0.70
CA MET A 326 -1.24 2.18 -2.03
C MET A 326 -2.34 2.37 -3.08
N THR A 327 -3.40 1.56 -3.03
CA THR A 327 -4.57 1.70 -3.93
C THR A 327 -5.80 2.09 -3.11
N PRO A 328 -5.97 3.39 -2.78
CA PRO A 328 -7.13 3.83 -2.03
C PRO A 328 -8.37 3.65 -2.91
N GLU A 329 -9.42 3.10 -2.33
CA GLU A 329 -10.68 2.96 -3.06
C GLU A 329 -11.46 4.27 -3.10
N ASP A 330 -12.14 4.46 -4.23
CA ASP A 330 -13.17 5.50 -4.37
C ASP A 330 -14.31 5.22 -3.37
N GLU A 331 -14.65 6.22 -2.56
CA GLU A 331 -15.72 6.14 -1.56
C GLU A 331 -17.13 5.91 -2.14
N ARG A 332 -17.26 5.88 -3.48
CA ARG A 332 -18.54 5.88 -4.17
C ARG A 332 -19.22 4.51 -4.27
N VAL A 333 -18.47 3.40 -4.33
CA VAL A 333 -19.05 2.06 -4.43
C VAL A 333 -18.13 1.00 -3.81
N GLY A 334 -18.42 0.57 -2.58
CA GLY A 334 -18.41 -0.86 -2.30
C GLY A 334 -17.21 -1.56 -1.66
N SER A 335 -16.18 -0.93 -1.09
CA SER A 335 -15.26 -1.74 -0.26
C SER A 335 -14.69 -1.11 1.02
N MET A 336 -14.38 0.20 1.12
CA MET A 336 -14.05 0.80 2.45
C MET A 336 -15.24 1.27 3.31
N ASN A 337 -16.41 1.49 2.72
CA ASN A 337 -17.65 1.66 3.50
C ASN A 337 -18.04 0.35 4.21
N GLY A 338 -17.51 -0.80 3.76
CA GLY A 338 -17.72 -2.11 4.39
C GLY A 338 -17.18 -2.15 5.81
N PHE A 339 -15.93 -1.73 6.06
CA PHE A 339 -15.31 -1.75 7.40
C PHE A 339 -16.15 -0.95 8.42
N GLN A 340 -16.29 0.36 8.23
CA GLN A 340 -16.96 1.21 9.22
C GLN A 340 -18.43 0.81 9.40
N ARG A 341 -19.14 0.49 8.31
CA ARG A 341 -20.53 0.07 8.39
C ARG A 341 -20.69 -1.26 9.12
N THR A 342 -19.97 -2.31 8.71
CA THR A 342 -20.11 -3.65 9.31
C THR A 342 -19.74 -3.65 10.79
N TRP A 343 -18.64 -2.99 11.16
CA TRP A 343 -18.22 -2.90 12.55
C TRP A 343 -19.16 -2.02 13.40
N LYS A 344 -19.64 -0.89 12.86
CA LYS A 344 -20.58 -0.02 13.57
C LYS A 344 -21.94 -0.70 13.76
N ASP A 345 -22.48 -1.31 12.72
CA ASP A 345 -23.76 -2.04 12.77
C ASP A 345 -23.67 -3.21 13.77
N HIS A 346 -22.54 -3.91 13.82
CA HIS A 346 -22.31 -5.01 14.76
C HIS A 346 -22.18 -4.54 16.22
N PHE A 347 -21.41 -3.49 16.47
CA PHE A 347 -21.32 -2.91 17.82
C PHE A 347 -22.66 -2.34 18.29
N GLU A 348 -23.45 -1.78 17.37
CA GLU A 348 -24.80 -1.34 17.66
C GLU A 348 -25.71 -2.51 18.06
N GLN A 349 -25.66 -3.63 17.32
CA GLN A 349 -26.42 -4.83 17.68
C GLN A 349 -26.08 -5.34 19.08
N ILE A 350 -24.80 -5.46 19.41
CA ILE A 350 -24.37 -5.88 20.76
C ILE A 350 -24.86 -4.90 21.82
N ARG A 351 -24.77 -3.59 21.54
CA ARG A 351 -25.25 -2.54 22.45
C ARG A 351 -26.76 -2.67 22.71
N GLU A 352 -27.54 -2.93 21.67
CA GLU A 352 -28.99 -3.13 21.77
C GLU A 352 -29.35 -4.38 22.59
N ASP A 353 -28.64 -5.49 22.37
CA ASP A 353 -28.83 -6.73 23.13
C ASP A 353 -28.54 -6.54 24.62
N LEU A 354 -27.44 -5.85 24.96
CA LEU A 354 -27.10 -5.50 26.34
C LEU A 354 -28.14 -4.55 26.96
N ALA A 355 -28.58 -3.53 26.22
CA ALA A 355 -29.58 -2.57 26.70
C ALA A 355 -30.96 -3.22 26.88
N HIS A 356 -31.31 -4.21 26.06
CA HIS A 356 -32.52 -5.01 26.24
C HIS A 356 -32.41 -5.89 27.49
N ALA A 357 -31.29 -6.59 27.68
CA ALA A 357 -31.05 -7.39 28.87
C ALA A 357 -31.13 -6.55 30.16
N HIS A 358 -30.52 -5.36 30.16
CA HIS A 358 -30.59 -4.43 31.28
C HIS A 358 -32.03 -3.98 31.57
N ARG A 359 -32.78 -3.49 30.57
CA ARG A 359 -34.17 -3.01 30.75
C ARG A 359 -35.07 -4.09 31.34
N THR A 360 -35.07 -5.27 30.73
CA THR A 360 -35.87 -6.41 31.19
C THR A 360 -35.50 -6.80 32.63
N SER A 361 -34.21 -6.81 32.97
CA SER A 361 -33.75 -7.12 34.33
C SER A 361 -34.16 -6.07 35.36
N SER A 362 -34.12 -4.78 35.01
CA SER A 362 -34.52 -3.68 35.87
C SER A 362 -36.01 -3.71 36.18
N GLU A 363 -36.85 -4.07 35.20
CA GLU A 363 -38.28 -4.28 35.40
C GLU A 363 -38.53 -5.42 36.39
N ILE A 364 -37.84 -6.55 36.22
CA ILE A 364 -37.93 -7.70 37.14
C ILE A 364 -37.48 -7.30 38.56
N ALA A 365 -36.37 -6.59 38.71
CA ALA A 365 -35.88 -6.13 40.01
C ALA A 365 -36.90 -5.22 40.71
N THR A 366 -37.55 -4.34 39.96
CA THR A 366 -38.59 -3.43 40.48
C THR A 366 -39.81 -4.21 40.97
N GLN A 367 -40.29 -5.17 40.16
CA GLN A 367 -41.40 -6.03 40.54
C GLN A 367 -41.10 -6.86 41.80
N LEU A 368 -39.88 -7.40 41.91
CA LEU A 368 -39.45 -8.15 43.10
C LEU A 368 -39.41 -7.25 44.35
N ARG A 369 -38.89 -6.03 44.26
CA ARG A 369 -38.93 -5.07 45.40
C ARG A 369 -40.35 -4.76 45.84
N GLU A 370 -41.26 -4.52 44.88
CA GLU A 370 -42.66 -4.26 45.21
C GLU A 370 -43.33 -5.45 45.90
N LEU A 371 -43.04 -6.68 45.45
CA LEU A 371 -43.55 -7.90 46.08
C LEU A 371 -43.00 -8.06 47.51
N ASP A 372 -41.69 -7.84 47.70
CA ASP A 372 -41.05 -7.89 49.02
C ASP A 372 -41.68 -6.87 49.98
N GLU A 373 -41.91 -5.63 49.52
CA GLU A 373 -42.57 -4.60 50.32
C GLU A 373 -44.01 -4.93 50.67
N ARG A 374 -44.78 -5.46 49.71
CA ARG A 374 -46.19 -5.87 49.93
C ARG A 374 -46.25 -7.01 50.96
N GLY A 375 -45.42 -8.04 50.80
CA GLY A 375 -45.31 -9.14 51.76
C GLY A 375 -44.90 -8.66 53.16
N ALA A 376 -43.89 -7.79 53.25
CA ALA A 376 -43.47 -7.21 54.53
C ALA A 376 -44.57 -6.34 55.19
N ARG A 377 -45.40 -5.66 54.40
CA ARG A 377 -46.57 -4.92 54.92
C ARG A 377 -47.65 -5.86 55.43
N GLU A 378 -47.91 -6.96 54.73
CA GLU A 378 -48.90 -7.96 55.12
C GLU A 378 -48.50 -8.66 56.42
N ILE A 379 -47.25 -9.11 56.54
CA ILE A 379 -46.70 -9.71 57.77
C ILE A 379 -46.81 -8.73 58.95
N ARG A 380 -46.44 -7.45 58.75
CA ARG A 380 -46.59 -6.44 59.81
C ARG A 380 -48.05 -6.21 60.21
N ARG A 381 -49.00 -6.36 59.28
CA ARG A 381 -50.44 -6.28 59.59
C ARG A 381 -50.92 -7.51 60.36
N THR A 382 -50.50 -8.71 59.98
CA THR A 382 -50.91 -9.94 60.68
C THR A 382 -50.37 -9.98 62.10
N PHE A 383 -49.12 -9.60 62.34
CA PHE A 383 -48.57 -9.49 63.70
C PHE A 383 -49.31 -8.43 64.53
N ARG A 384 -49.62 -7.25 63.97
CA ARG A 384 -50.41 -6.22 64.66
C ARG A 384 -51.87 -6.61 64.92
N ALA A 385 -52.41 -7.59 64.20
CA ALA A 385 -53.77 -8.09 64.39
C ALA A 385 -53.83 -9.32 65.32
N ALA A 386 -52.67 -9.88 65.67
CA ALA A 386 -52.52 -11.01 66.58
C ALA A 386 -52.15 -10.58 68.02
N ASP A 387 -51.68 -9.34 68.19
CA ASP A 387 -51.63 -8.60 69.46
C ASP A 387 -52.99 -7.93 69.72
#